data_AF-A0A447UFE2-F1
#
_entry.id   AF-A0A447UFE2-F1
#
_cell.length_a   1.000
_cell.length_b   1.000
_cell.length_c   1.000
_cell.angle_alpha   90.00
_cell.angle_beta   90.00
_cell.angle_gamma   90.00
#
_symmetry.space_group_name_H-M   'P 1'
#
loop_
_entity.id
_entity.type
_entity.pdbx_description
1 polymer ?
#
loop_
_entity_poly.entity_id
_entity_poly.type
_entity_poly.pdbx_seq_one_letter_code
_entity_poly.pdbx_strand_id
1 'polypeptide(L)'
;MRTHTLFKVAVLSGLLALSGCASKITQPDKYSGFLKDYSGLKETTSATGKPVLRWVDSSFDESKYDSIVWNPITYYPVPKPTTQVGQQVLDKLRSYTDTQLKTAIEKRKPLVTTPGRVA
;
A
#
# COMPACT_ATOMS: atom_id res chain seq x y z
N MET A 1 37.24 -18.27 28.20
CA MET A 1 36.66 -18.75 26.92
C MET A 1 35.13 -18.87 26.92
N ARG A 2 34.47 -19.39 27.98
CA ARG A 2 33.00 -19.58 28.03
C ARG A 2 32.15 -18.30 27.93
N THR A 3 32.59 -17.18 28.51
CA THR A 3 31.84 -15.91 28.53
C THR A 3 31.75 -15.24 27.16
N HIS A 4 32.80 -15.33 26.34
CA HIS A 4 32.78 -14.82 24.96
C HIS A 4 31.83 -15.59 24.05
N THR A 5 31.67 -16.90 24.28
CA THR A 5 30.73 -17.73 23.50
C THR A 5 29.28 -17.35 23.82
N LEU A 6 28.97 -17.11 25.10
CA LEU A 6 27.64 -16.69 25.54
C LEU A 6 27.27 -15.29 25.01
N PHE A 7 28.22 -14.36 24.99
CA PHE A 7 28.01 -13.01 24.45
C PHE A 7 27.75 -13.03 22.93
N LYS A 8 28.49 -13.87 22.17
CA LYS A 8 28.28 -14.04 20.73
C LYS A 8 26.93 -14.65 20.40
N VAL A 9 26.46 -15.62 21.18
CA VAL A 9 25.13 -16.23 21.01
C VAL A 9 24.02 -15.21 21.29
N ALA A 10 24.14 -14.43 22.37
CA ALA A 10 23.15 -13.39 22.70
C ALA A 10 23.05 -12.30 21.62
N VAL A 11 24.19 -11.86 21.06
CA VAL A 11 24.23 -10.89 19.95
C VAL A 11 23.61 -11.46 18.68
N LEU A 12 23.90 -12.72 18.34
CA LEU A 12 23.33 -13.38 17.16
C LEU A 12 21.80 -13.57 17.30
N SER A 13 21.32 -13.96 18.48
CA SER A 13 19.89 -14.08 18.77
C SER A 13 19.18 -12.71 18.76
N GLY A 14 19.84 -11.64 19.21
CA GLY A 14 19.32 -10.28 19.12
C GLY A 14 19.17 -9.80 17.68
N LEU A 15 20.18 -10.04 16.83
CA LEU A 15 20.14 -9.71 15.40
C LEU A 15 19.04 -10.49 14.66
N LEU A 16 18.83 -11.76 15.01
CA LEU A 16 17.75 -12.58 14.44
C LEU A 16 16.35 -12.16 14.92
N ALA A 17 16.21 -11.63 16.15
CA ALA A 17 14.94 -11.11 16.64
C ALA A 17 14.54 -9.79 15.94
N LEU A 18 15.50 -9.01 15.46
CA LEU A 18 15.28 -7.75 14.74
C LEU A 18 14.83 -7.93 13.28
N SER A 19 14.96 -9.14 12.70
CA SER A 19 14.49 -9.42 11.33
C SER A 19 13.01 -9.82 11.26
N GLY A 20 12.29 -9.85 12.38
CA GLY A 20 10.87 -10.22 12.47
C GLY A 20 9.88 -9.26 11.80
N CYS A 21 10.34 -8.10 11.32
CA CYS A 21 9.56 -7.18 10.48
C CYS A 21 10.14 -7.06 9.06
N ALA A 22 10.85 -8.09 8.59
CA ALA A 22 11.33 -8.16 7.21
C ALA A 22 10.15 -7.94 6.26
N SER A 23 10.23 -6.84 5.53
CA SER A 23 9.18 -6.37 4.62
C SER A 23 9.01 -7.40 3.51
N LYS A 24 8.08 -8.32 3.69
CA LYS A 24 7.80 -9.38 2.73
C LYS A 24 6.98 -8.79 1.60
N ILE A 25 7.49 -8.88 0.37
CA ILE A 25 6.68 -8.60 -0.82
C ILE A 25 5.50 -9.58 -0.85
N THR A 26 4.30 -9.09 -1.20
CA THR A 26 3.10 -9.92 -1.20
C THR A 26 3.30 -11.12 -2.13
N GLN A 27 3.17 -12.32 -1.59
CA GLN A 27 3.29 -13.54 -2.40
C GLN A 27 2.01 -13.72 -3.25
N PRO A 28 2.11 -14.37 -4.43
CA PRO A 28 0.96 -14.54 -5.33
C PRO A 28 -0.26 -15.20 -4.70
N ASP A 29 -0.07 -16.12 -3.75
CA ASP A 29 -1.15 -16.78 -3.00
C ASP A 29 -1.91 -15.83 -2.05
N LYS A 30 -1.36 -14.64 -1.79
CA LYS A 30 -1.94 -13.59 -0.93
C LYS A 30 -2.47 -12.39 -1.73
N TYR A 31 -2.52 -12.47 -3.05
CA TYR A 31 -3.14 -11.42 -3.86
C TYR A 31 -4.63 -11.34 -3.57
N SER A 32 -5.15 -10.11 -3.49
CA SER A 32 -6.55 -9.85 -3.15
C SER A 32 -7.53 -10.37 -4.20
N GLY A 33 -7.08 -10.63 -5.43
CA GLY A 33 -7.93 -10.96 -6.58
C GLY A 33 -8.59 -9.75 -7.25
N PHE A 34 -8.22 -8.52 -6.83
CA PHE A 34 -8.80 -7.29 -7.37
C PHE A 34 -8.42 -7.08 -8.84
N LEU A 35 -7.15 -7.32 -9.17
CA LEU A 35 -6.67 -7.27 -10.54
C LEU A 35 -6.90 -8.62 -11.20
N LYS A 36 -7.31 -8.61 -12.47
CA LYS A 36 -7.42 -9.84 -13.27
C LYS A 36 -6.06 -10.48 -13.51
N ASP A 37 -5.03 -9.64 -13.67
CA ASP A 37 -3.65 -10.08 -13.87
C ASP A 37 -2.70 -9.18 -13.07
N TYR A 38 -1.82 -9.83 -12.31
CA TYR A 38 -0.79 -9.18 -11.47
C TYR A 38 0.60 -9.22 -12.14
N SER A 39 0.75 -9.87 -13.30
CA SER A 39 2.03 -10.09 -13.98
C SER A 39 2.77 -8.81 -14.36
N GLY A 40 2.02 -7.72 -14.59
CA GLY A 40 2.59 -6.40 -14.90
C GLY A 40 3.22 -5.68 -13.70
N LEU A 41 2.96 -6.12 -12.48
CA LEU A 41 3.48 -5.45 -11.28
C LEU A 41 4.98 -5.69 -11.14
N LYS A 42 5.73 -4.62 -10.91
CA LYS A 42 7.17 -4.67 -10.66
C LYS A 42 7.47 -4.31 -9.21
N GLU A 43 8.47 -4.97 -8.65
CA GLU A 43 8.98 -4.61 -7.33
C GLU A 43 9.64 -3.23 -7.38
N THR A 44 9.37 -2.41 -6.38
CA THR A 44 9.86 -1.04 -6.24
C THR A 44 9.89 -0.67 -4.76
N THR A 45 10.57 0.42 -4.43
CA THR A 45 10.73 0.87 -3.05
C THR A 45 9.72 1.97 -2.74
N SER A 46 9.06 1.88 -1.59
CA SER A 46 8.19 2.94 -1.08
C SER A 46 9.02 4.12 -0.55
N ALA A 47 8.37 5.27 -0.32
CA ALA A 47 9.02 6.43 0.32
C ALA A 47 9.62 6.11 1.70
N THR A 48 9.12 5.07 2.38
CA THR A 48 9.61 4.61 3.69
C THR A 48 10.63 3.47 3.58
N GLY A 49 11.16 3.18 2.39
CA GLY A 49 12.18 2.15 2.18
C GLY A 49 11.67 0.71 2.12
N LYS A 50 10.35 0.48 2.04
CA LYS A 50 9.77 -0.88 2.01
C LYS A 50 9.56 -1.36 0.57
N PRO A 51 9.90 -2.61 0.21
CA PRO A 51 9.54 -3.20 -1.07
C PRO A 51 8.01 -3.26 -1.23
N VAL A 52 7.52 -2.82 -2.38
CA VAL A 52 6.11 -2.84 -2.79
C VAL A 52 6.02 -3.26 -4.26
N LEU A 53 4.86 -3.78 -4.66
CA LEU A 53 4.55 -4.06 -6.06
C LEU A 53 3.81 -2.86 -6.67
N ARG A 54 4.30 -2.35 -7.80
CA ARG A 54 3.67 -1.23 -8.54
C ARG A 54 3.72 -1.49 -10.04
N TRP A 55 2.64 -1.16 -10.72
CA TRP A 55 2.63 -1.04 -12.17
C TRP A 55 2.51 0.44 -12.54
N VAL A 56 3.27 0.85 -13.55
CA VAL A 56 3.22 2.17 -14.17
C VAL A 56 3.34 1.94 -15.67
N ASP A 57 2.45 2.55 -16.45
CA ASP A 57 2.53 2.49 -17.90
C ASP A 57 3.87 3.09 -18.37
N SER A 58 4.56 2.43 -19.30
CA SER A 58 5.88 2.89 -19.78
C SER A 58 5.83 4.22 -20.52
N SER A 59 4.66 4.60 -21.05
CA SER A 59 4.42 5.87 -21.73
C SER A 59 3.89 6.96 -20.78
N PHE A 60 3.73 6.64 -19.49
CA PHE A 60 3.24 7.59 -18.50
C PHE A 60 4.19 8.77 -18.34
N ASP A 61 3.66 9.96 -18.52
CA ASP A 61 4.36 11.23 -18.35
C ASP A 61 3.46 12.17 -17.54
N GLU A 62 3.84 12.44 -16.30
CA GLU A 62 3.08 13.28 -15.36
C GLU A 62 2.88 14.71 -15.89
N SER A 63 3.78 15.21 -16.74
CA SER A 63 3.70 16.57 -17.29
C SER A 63 2.54 16.75 -18.27
N LYS A 64 1.98 15.66 -18.82
CA LYS A 64 0.84 15.66 -19.74
C LYS A 64 -0.51 15.68 -19.05
N TYR A 65 -0.54 15.70 -17.71
CA TYR A 65 -1.77 15.64 -16.93
C TYR A 65 -1.88 16.84 -15.99
N ASP A 66 -2.93 17.64 -16.19
CA ASP A 66 -3.17 18.85 -15.39
C ASP A 66 -4.00 18.60 -14.13
N SER A 67 -4.70 17.46 -14.07
CA SER A 67 -5.60 17.11 -12.97
C SER A 67 -5.65 15.61 -12.72
N ILE A 68 -6.16 15.23 -11.55
CA ILE A 68 -6.33 13.84 -11.14
C ILE A 68 -7.83 13.56 -10.98
N VAL A 69 -8.32 12.51 -11.63
CA VAL A 69 -9.70 12.04 -11.42
C VAL A 69 -9.77 11.31 -10.08
N TRP A 70 -10.54 11.84 -9.14
CA TRP A 70 -10.71 11.22 -7.82
C TRP A 70 -11.92 10.28 -7.80
N ASN A 71 -11.67 9.02 -7.49
CA ASN A 71 -12.70 8.03 -7.22
C ASN A 71 -12.66 7.66 -5.73
N PRO A 72 -13.81 7.67 -5.03
CA PRO A 72 -13.84 7.33 -3.61
C PRO A 72 -13.25 5.95 -3.32
N ILE A 73 -12.50 5.85 -2.23
CA ILE A 73 -11.89 4.61 -1.75
C ILE A 73 -12.98 3.59 -1.47
N THR A 74 -12.79 2.34 -1.89
CA THR A 74 -13.70 1.22 -1.69
C THR A 74 -12.97 0.04 -1.06
N TYR A 75 -13.72 -0.86 -0.40
CA TYR A 75 -13.18 -2.12 0.06
C TYR A 75 -13.25 -3.19 -1.04
N TYR A 76 -12.22 -4.00 -1.12
CA TYR A 76 -12.22 -5.21 -1.94
C TYR A 76 -11.47 -6.36 -1.25
N PRO A 77 -12.08 -7.56 -1.15
CA PRO A 77 -13.50 -7.83 -1.40
C PRO A 77 -14.38 -7.05 -0.42
N VAL A 78 -15.68 -6.94 -0.70
CA VAL A 78 -16.60 -6.24 0.20
C VAL A 78 -16.62 -6.99 1.54
N PRO A 79 -16.22 -6.34 2.66
CA PRO A 79 -16.11 -7.00 3.94
C PRO A 79 -17.51 -7.31 4.48
N LYS A 80 -17.63 -8.44 5.18
CA LYS A 80 -18.82 -8.77 5.95
C LYS A 80 -18.63 -8.23 7.38
N PRO A 81 -19.53 -7.36 7.87
CA PRO A 81 -19.49 -6.91 9.26
C PRO A 81 -19.51 -8.10 10.22
N THR A 82 -18.76 -7.97 11.31
CA THR A 82 -18.72 -8.95 12.41
C THR A 82 -19.14 -8.28 13.72
N THR A 83 -19.27 -9.06 14.78
CA THR A 83 -19.54 -8.52 16.13
C THR A 83 -18.40 -7.65 16.66
N GLN A 84 -17.16 -7.91 16.25
CA GLN A 84 -15.98 -7.13 16.65
C GLN A 84 -15.79 -5.89 15.76
N VAL A 85 -16.10 -6.02 14.46
CA VAL A 85 -15.97 -4.93 13.47
C VAL A 85 -17.29 -4.77 12.75
N GLY A 86 -18.14 -3.90 13.30
CA GLY A 86 -19.44 -3.58 12.73
C GLY A 86 -19.35 -2.66 11.51
N GLN A 87 -20.46 -2.52 10.79
CA GLN A 87 -20.56 -1.68 9.59
C GLN A 87 -20.13 -0.23 9.86
N GLN A 88 -20.53 0.33 11.00
CA GLN A 88 -20.15 1.71 11.37
C GLN A 88 -18.63 1.91 11.49
N VAL A 89 -17.89 0.89 11.94
CA VAL A 89 -16.42 0.95 12.01
C VAL A 89 -15.82 0.91 10.62
N LEU A 90 -16.35 0.03 9.75
CA LEU A 90 -15.94 -0.05 8.35
C LEU A 90 -16.21 1.28 7.62
N ASP A 91 -17.37 1.89 7.84
CA ASP A 91 -17.73 3.16 7.21
C ASP A 91 -16.82 4.30 7.68
N LYS A 92 -16.56 4.37 8.99
CA LYS A 92 -15.64 5.37 9.57
C LYS A 92 -14.22 5.19 9.04
N LEU A 93 -13.72 3.95 9.00
CA LEU A 93 -12.38 3.66 8.49
C LEU A 93 -12.27 4.05 7.01
N ARG A 94 -13.24 3.64 6.19
CA ARG A 94 -13.30 4.02 4.77
C ARG A 94 -13.33 5.54 4.59
N SER A 95 -14.22 6.23 5.30
CA SER A 95 -14.38 7.68 5.19
C SER A 95 -13.14 8.44 5.65
N TYR A 96 -12.49 7.98 6.72
CA TYR A 96 -11.24 8.54 7.20
C TYR A 96 -10.13 8.37 6.15
N THR A 97 -9.94 7.15 5.63
CA THR A 97 -8.93 6.88 4.61
C THR A 97 -9.17 7.68 3.33
N ASP A 98 -10.43 7.78 2.88
CA ASP A 98 -10.82 8.59 1.71
C ASP A 98 -10.44 10.06 1.92
N THR A 99 -10.79 10.64 3.07
CA THR A 99 -10.51 12.04 3.41
C THR A 99 -9.01 12.33 3.46
N GLN A 100 -8.24 11.47 4.12
CA GLN A 100 -6.79 11.66 4.25
C GLN A 100 -6.08 11.56 2.90
N LEU A 101 -6.45 10.57 2.07
CA LEU A 101 -5.87 10.41 0.75
C LEU A 101 -6.25 11.55 -0.19
N LYS A 102 -7.53 11.94 -0.20
CA LYS A 102 -8.01 13.07 -0.99
C LYS A 102 -7.24 14.34 -0.65
N THR A 103 -7.14 14.68 0.65
CA THR A 103 -6.41 15.85 1.14
C THR A 103 -4.92 15.81 0.77
N ALA A 104 -4.29 14.64 0.78
CA ALA A 104 -2.88 14.50 0.41
C ALA A 104 -2.64 14.69 -1.09
N ILE A 105 -3.57 14.22 -1.93
CA ILE A 105 -3.46 14.29 -3.40
C ILE A 105 -3.84 15.68 -3.92
N GLU A 106 -4.81 16.36 -3.30
CA GLU A 106 -5.16 17.77 -3.65
C GLU A 106 -3.98 18.72 -3.55
N LYS A 107 -3.00 18.42 -2.68
CA LYS A 107 -1.75 19.18 -2.57
C LYS A 107 -0.80 19.01 -3.75
N ARG A 108 -1.05 18.03 -4.64
CA ARG A 108 -0.19 17.70 -5.79
C ARG A 108 -0.76 18.29 -7.08
N LYS A 109 -2.03 18.03 -7.38
CA LYS A 109 -2.74 18.53 -8.56
C LYS A 109 -4.22 18.73 -8.25
N PRO A 110 -4.93 19.59 -8.98
CA PRO A 110 -6.38 19.72 -8.87
C PRO A 110 -7.10 18.38 -9.03
N LEU A 111 -8.08 18.12 -8.16
CA LEU A 111 -8.95 16.95 -8.28
C LEU A 111 -10.19 17.27 -9.11
N VAL A 112 -10.56 16.35 -9.99
CA VAL A 112 -11.77 16.42 -10.80
C VAL A 112 -12.59 15.13 -10.65
N THR A 113 -13.89 15.21 -10.93
CA THR A 113 -14.81 14.06 -10.85
C THR A 113 -14.98 13.34 -12.19
N THR A 114 -14.53 13.94 -13.29
CA THR A 114 -14.62 13.37 -14.64
C THR A 114 -13.32 13.61 -15.41
N PRO A 115 -12.88 12.68 -16.26
CA PRO A 115 -11.76 12.92 -17.17
C PRO A 115 -12.00 14.14 -18.06
N GLY A 116 -10.92 14.84 -18.42
CA GLY A 116 -10.98 15.91 -19.42
C GLY A 116 -11.50 15.38 -20.76
N ARG A 117 -12.27 16.19 -21.47
CA ARG A 117 -12.70 15.85 -22.84
C ARG A 117 -11.47 15.96 -23.74
N VAL A 118 -11.11 14.85 -24.40
CA VAL A 118 -10.10 14.88 -25.47
C VAL A 118 -10.69 15.73 -26.59
N ALA A 119 -10.01 16.83 -26.94
CA ALA A 119 -10.36 17.65 -28.09
C ALA A 119 -9.94 16.96 -29.39
#